data_AF-R1GGE3-F1
#
_entry.id   AF-R1GGE3-F1
#
_cell.length_a   1.000
_cell.length_b   1.000
_cell.length_c   1.000
_cell.angle_alpha   90.00
_cell.angle_beta   90.00
_cell.angle_gamma   90.00
#
_symmetry.space_group_name_H-M   'P 1'
#
loop_
_entity.id
_entity.type
_entity.pdbx_description
1 polymer ?
#
loop_
_entity_poly.entity_id
_entity_poly.type
_entity_poly.pdbx_seq_one_letter_code
_entity_poly.pdbx_strand_id
1 'polypeptide(L)'
;MASAVNRIPKNLSFRPIQVGLMERIGSLPQQTDKINKTNLMDEEGQGIMGAIHDVMYSMLPSGPSLEKLTQAVLDHVAENLQQLPHDKAEVGLYDLCKVIMGRSTISALYGKGTPLDHPSFIPDYWDFDDGLLGILLSPFPSITHSQPYSARERMTNLLLKYFEGGHDSKASEMMRSRFDLYRKHGYCNEGLARTELCFIVGAVSNSTITAFWFLSHILSDAAIVSELRAEIAAAVTRDGDQCTVDAAVLRSTTSCPLLNSTFRETLRLTSTTTGSRQVLDDTMVGDRYLLKKEWGNIKWEYRA
;
A
#
# COMPACT_ATOMS: atom_id res chain seq x y z
N MET A 1 -3.39 22.67 16.38
CA MET A 1 -2.77 23.08 15.09
C MET A 1 -3.19 22.15 13.96
N ALA A 2 -2.96 20.83 14.05
CA ALA A 2 -3.36 19.86 13.02
C ALA A 2 -4.87 19.89 12.64
N SER A 3 -5.77 20.00 13.62
CA SER A 3 -7.22 20.11 13.36
C SER A 3 -7.63 21.39 12.65
N ALA A 4 -6.88 22.50 12.83
CA ALA A 4 -7.13 23.76 12.14
C ALA A 4 -6.63 23.71 10.69
N VAL A 5 -5.51 23.03 10.44
CA VAL A 5 -4.96 22.80 9.10
C VAL A 5 -5.89 21.94 8.24
N ASN A 6 -6.46 20.87 8.80
CA ASN A 6 -7.42 20.01 8.09
C ASN A 6 -8.72 20.72 7.72
N ARG A 7 -9.01 21.90 8.29
CA ARG A 7 -10.19 22.72 7.99
C ARG A 7 -9.96 23.75 6.89
N ILE A 8 -8.76 23.85 6.30
CA ILE A 8 -8.41 24.79 5.22
C ILE A 8 -8.00 24.00 3.95
N PRO A 9 -8.94 23.28 3.30
CA PRO A 9 -8.58 22.33 2.24
C PRO A 9 -8.15 22.99 0.91
N LYS A 10 -8.52 24.26 0.68
CA LYS A 10 -8.25 24.93 -0.61
C LYS A 10 -6.80 25.43 -0.76
N ASN A 11 -6.16 25.83 0.33
CA ASN A 11 -4.84 26.47 0.27
C ASN A 11 -3.70 25.54 0.72
N LEU A 12 -4.03 24.32 1.18
CA LEU A 12 -3.08 23.33 1.67
C LEU A 12 -3.35 21.99 0.97
N SER A 13 -2.43 21.53 0.12
CA SER A 13 -2.64 20.33 -0.70
C SER A 13 -1.50 19.32 -0.60
N PHE A 14 -1.85 18.03 -0.64
CA PHE A 14 -0.85 16.95 -0.76
C PHE A 14 -0.54 16.60 -2.22
N ARG A 15 -1.41 16.97 -3.16
CA ARG A 15 -1.31 16.53 -4.57
C ARG A 15 0.02 16.89 -5.24
N PRO A 16 0.61 18.09 -5.04
CA PRO A 16 1.93 18.37 -5.62
C PRO A 16 3.05 17.48 -5.07
N ILE A 17 3.01 17.19 -3.77
CA ILE A 17 3.96 16.27 -3.12
C ILE A 17 3.79 14.87 -3.70
N GLN A 18 2.53 14.42 -3.83
CA GLN A 18 2.20 13.12 -4.42
C GLN A 18 2.73 12.99 -5.85
N VAL A 19 2.48 13.98 -6.73
CA VAL A 19 2.97 13.95 -8.12
C VAL A 19 4.50 13.93 -8.17
N GLY A 20 5.17 14.75 -7.36
CA GLY A 20 6.64 14.75 -7.29
C GLY A 20 7.22 13.43 -6.77
N LEU A 21 6.55 12.77 -5.82
CA LEU A 21 6.92 11.42 -5.38
C LEU A 21 6.71 10.40 -6.49
N MET A 22 5.56 10.42 -7.17
CA MET A 22 5.27 9.47 -8.25
C MET A 22 6.29 9.57 -9.39
N GLU A 23 6.67 10.79 -9.77
CA GLU A 23 7.71 11.05 -10.77
C GLU A 23 9.03 10.35 -10.40
N ARG A 24 9.50 10.51 -9.17
CA ARG A 24 10.80 9.98 -8.71
C ARG A 24 10.77 8.50 -8.40
N ILE A 25 9.73 8.02 -7.72
CA ILE A 25 9.56 6.62 -7.36
C ILE A 25 9.48 5.78 -8.63
N GLY A 26 8.58 6.12 -9.56
CA GLY A 26 8.38 5.37 -10.81
C GLY A 26 9.40 5.67 -11.91
N SER A 27 10.12 6.80 -11.83
CA SER A 27 10.88 7.36 -12.95
C SER A 27 10.00 7.55 -14.19
N LEU A 28 8.87 8.23 -14.00
CA LEU A 28 7.79 8.32 -14.99
C LEU A 28 8.27 8.87 -16.34
N PRO A 29 7.73 8.39 -17.47
CA PRO A 29 7.98 9.00 -18.77
C PRO A 29 7.44 10.43 -18.79
N GLN A 30 8.12 11.32 -19.51
CA GLN A 30 7.77 12.76 -19.55
C GLN A 30 6.30 13.01 -19.93
N GLN A 31 5.75 12.20 -20.83
CA GLN A 31 4.33 12.28 -21.22
C GLN A 31 3.40 12.00 -20.03
N THR A 32 3.63 10.91 -19.30
CA THR A 32 2.82 10.51 -18.14
C THR A 32 2.95 11.51 -16.99
N ASP A 33 4.17 12.00 -16.75
CA ASP A 33 4.41 13.03 -15.74
C ASP A 33 3.69 14.35 -16.09
N LYS A 34 3.70 14.76 -17.36
CA LYS A 34 2.92 15.92 -17.82
C LYS A 34 1.43 15.75 -17.58
N ILE A 35 0.87 14.57 -17.82
CA ILE A 35 -0.54 14.27 -17.53
C ILE A 35 -0.82 14.46 -16.03
N ASN A 36 0.06 13.98 -15.15
CA ASN A 36 -0.09 14.12 -13.70
C ASN A 36 -0.04 15.57 -13.20
N LYS A 37 0.72 16.42 -13.88
CA LYS A 37 0.84 17.84 -13.55
C LYS A 37 -0.29 18.69 -14.15
N THR A 38 -1.01 18.17 -15.14
CA THR A 38 -2.11 18.89 -15.80
C THR A 38 -3.35 18.93 -14.91
N ASN A 39 -3.90 20.13 -14.72
CA ASN A 39 -5.12 20.37 -13.92
C ASN A 39 -5.05 19.72 -12.52
N LEU A 40 -3.89 19.81 -11.86
CA LEU A 40 -3.60 19.12 -10.59
C LEU A 40 -4.57 19.47 -9.45
N MET A 41 -5.12 20.68 -9.49
CA MET A 41 -6.00 21.23 -8.46
C MET A 41 -7.49 21.20 -8.85
N ASP A 42 -7.84 20.53 -9.96
CA ASP A 42 -9.21 20.42 -10.49
C ASP A 42 -9.87 21.77 -10.82
N GLU A 43 -9.09 22.74 -11.32
CA GLU A 43 -9.57 24.10 -11.66
C GLU A 43 -10.39 24.10 -12.96
N GLU A 44 -10.00 23.28 -13.94
CA GLU A 44 -10.62 23.20 -15.27
C GLU A 44 -11.50 21.94 -15.42
N GLY A 45 -12.09 21.47 -14.31
CA GLY A 45 -12.78 20.19 -14.20
C GLY A 45 -11.96 19.17 -13.41
N GLN A 46 -12.34 17.89 -13.41
CA GLN A 46 -11.63 16.87 -12.64
C GLN A 46 -10.33 16.43 -13.35
N GLY A 47 -9.18 16.65 -12.71
CA GLY A 47 -7.89 16.11 -13.11
C GLY A 47 -7.69 14.67 -12.65
N ILE A 48 -6.62 14.02 -13.15
CA ILE A 48 -6.36 12.60 -12.90
C ILE A 48 -6.22 12.26 -11.42
N MET A 49 -5.60 13.14 -10.61
CA MET A 49 -5.41 12.90 -9.18
C MET A 49 -6.74 12.92 -8.42
N GLY A 50 -7.65 13.83 -8.78
CA GLY A 50 -9.01 13.85 -8.24
C GLY A 50 -9.80 12.61 -8.68
N ALA A 51 -9.75 12.28 -9.97
CA ALA A 51 -10.47 11.12 -10.50
C ALA A 51 -10.02 9.79 -9.89
N ILE A 52 -8.70 9.58 -9.72
CA ILE A 52 -8.17 8.38 -9.07
C ILE A 52 -8.55 8.35 -7.59
N HIS A 53 -8.52 9.50 -6.91
CA HIS A 53 -8.98 9.59 -5.53
C HIS A 53 -10.43 9.12 -5.40
N ASP A 54 -11.33 9.58 -6.27
CA ASP A 54 -12.75 9.19 -6.25
C ASP A 54 -12.97 7.70 -6.53
N VAL A 55 -12.22 7.10 -7.47
CA VAL A 55 -12.26 5.66 -7.72
C VAL A 55 -11.85 4.89 -6.46
N MET A 56 -10.76 5.29 -5.81
CA MET A 56 -10.29 4.66 -4.58
C MET A 56 -11.29 4.86 -3.44
N TYR A 57 -11.84 6.07 -3.28
CA TYR A 57 -12.77 6.40 -2.21
C TYR A 57 -14.15 5.77 -2.40
N SER A 58 -14.56 5.45 -3.62
CA SER A 58 -15.82 4.75 -3.87
C SER A 58 -15.73 3.25 -3.60
N MET A 59 -14.52 2.68 -3.61
CA MET A 59 -14.31 1.22 -3.54
C MET A 59 -13.70 0.72 -2.23
N LEU A 60 -13.04 1.58 -1.46
CA LEU A 60 -12.30 1.21 -0.24
C LEU A 60 -13.00 1.42 1.12
N PRO A 61 -13.97 2.34 1.31
CA PRO A 61 -14.56 2.53 2.64
C PRO A 61 -15.43 1.37 3.11
N SER A 62 -16.25 0.82 2.22
CA SER A 62 -17.19 -0.27 2.50
C SER A 62 -17.88 -0.72 1.23
N GLY A 63 -18.15 -2.02 1.08
CA GLY A 63 -18.99 -2.54 0.00
C GLY A 63 -18.46 -3.83 -0.64
N PRO A 64 -19.21 -4.38 -1.61
CA PRO A 64 -18.91 -5.69 -2.20
C PRO A 64 -17.53 -5.81 -2.84
N SER A 65 -16.99 -4.73 -3.41
CA SER A 65 -15.66 -4.73 -4.03
C SER A 65 -14.54 -4.89 -3.00
N LEU A 66 -14.64 -4.21 -1.85
CA LEU A 66 -13.68 -4.36 -0.74
C LEU A 66 -13.78 -5.76 -0.12
N GLU A 67 -14.99 -6.28 0.07
CA GLU A 67 -15.21 -7.63 0.61
C GLU A 67 -14.60 -8.70 -0.29
N LYS A 68 -14.83 -8.62 -1.61
CA LYS A 68 -14.20 -9.52 -2.59
C LYS A 68 -12.68 -9.42 -2.56
N LEU A 69 -12.13 -8.21 -2.50
CA LEU A 69 -10.68 -8.02 -2.42
C LEU A 69 -10.11 -8.58 -1.12
N THR A 70 -10.78 -8.36 0.01
CA THR A 70 -10.39 -8.89 1.32
C THR A 70 -10.42 -10.41 1.31
N GLN A 71 -11.48 -11.01 0.76
CA GLN A 71 -11.59 -12.46 0.63
C GLN A 71 -10.46 -13.01 -0.25
N ALA A 72 -10.18 -12.42 -1.40
CA ALA A 72 -9.09 -12.85 -2.28
C ALA A 72 -7.72 -12.80 -1.58
N VAL A 73 -7.45 -11.76 -0.78
CA VAL A 73 -6.21 -11.68 0.02
C VAL A 73 -6.16 -12.83 1.04
N LEU A 74 -7.25 -13.08 1.77
CA LEU A 74 -7.32 -14.15 2.77
C LEU A 74 -7.16 -15.55 2.16
N ASP A 75 -7.80 -15.80 1.02
CA ASP A 75 -7.67 -17.06 0.28
C ASP A 75 -6.22 -17.29 -0.12
N HIS A 76 -5.53 -16.27 -0.64
CA HIS A 76 -4.11 -16.39 -0.98
C HIS A 76 -3.20 -16.51 0.25
N VAL A 77 -3.54 -15.91 1.39
CA VAL A 77 -2.81 -16.15 2.64
C VAL A 77 -2.93 -17.61 3.05
N ALA A 78 -4.15 -18.19 3.00
CA ALA A 78 -4.36 -19.59 3.31
C ALA A 78 -3.58 -20.52 2.37
N GLU A 79 -3.62 -20.26 1.05
CA GLU A 79 -2.84 -21.02 0.06
C GLU A 79 -1.32 -20.92 0.32
N ASN A 80 -0.79 -19.73 0.59
CA ASN A 80 0.63 -19.56 0.88
C ASN A 80 1.05 -20.26 2.20
N LEU A 81 0.18 -20.27 3.21
CA LEU A 81 0.41 -21.00 4.45
C LEU A 81 0.44 -22.52 4.24
N GLN A 82 -0.37 -23.05 3.33
CA GLN A 82 -0.36 -24.48 2.96
C GLN A 82 0.93 -24.91 2.26
N GLN A 83 1.68 -23.99 1.67
CA GLN A 83 2.97 -24.27 1.04
C GLN A 83 4.13 -24.33 2.04
N LEU A 84 3.90 -23.99 3.32
CA LEU A 84 4.92 -24.10 4.33
C LEU A 84 5.22 -25.58 4.64
N PRO A 85 6.47 -25.93 4.96
CA PRO A 85 6.82 -27.30 5.34
C PRO A 85 5.93 -27.81 6.48
N HIS A 86 5.46 -29.06 6.37
CA HIS A 86 4.71 -29.71 7.45
C HIS A 86 5.59 -30.04 8.67
N ASP A 87 6.89 -30.16 8.45
CA ASP A 87 7.90 -30.36 9.48
C ASP A 87 8.39 -29.02 10.07
N LYS A 88 9.24 -29.09 11.09
CA LYS A 88 9.87 -27.90 11.67
C LYS A 88 10.76 -27.22 10.63
N ALA A 89 10.51 -25.93 10.40
CA ALA A 89 11.34 -25.06 9.58
C ALA A 89 11.80 -23.85 10.40
N GLU A 90 13.05 -23.43 10.20
CA GLU A 90 13.57 -22.17 10.72
C GLU A 90 13.46 -21.11 9.64
N VAL A 91 12.77 -20.02 9.93
CA VAL A 91 12.54 -18.91 8.99
C VAL A 91 12.63 -17.57 9.72
N GLY A 92 13.15 -16.55 9.05
CA GLY A 92 13.06 -15.18 9.52
C GLY A 92 11.59 -14.74 9.54
N LEU A 93 11.08 -14.30 10.69
CA LEU A 93 9.67 -13.89 10.81
C LEU A 93 9.32 -12.75 9.85
N TYR A 94 10.23 -11.79 9.66
CA TYR A 94 10.00 -10.69 8.72
C TYR A 94 9.98 -11.20 7.27
N ASP A 95 10.93 -12.04 6.87
CA ASP A 95 10.96 -12.64 5.53
C ASP A 95 9.73 -13.49 5.24
N LEU A 96 9.23 -14.23 6.23
CA LEU A 96 7.97 -14.95 6.14
C LEU A 96 6.80 -13.99 5.87
N CYS A 97 6.71 -12.88 6.61
CA CYS A 97 5.69 -11.85 6.38
C CYS A 97 5.82 -11.25 4.98
N LYS A 98 7.04 -10.89 4.55
CA LYS A 98 7.36 -10.35 3.23
C LYS A 98 6.83 -11.24 2.11
N VAL A 99 7.03 -12.55 2.22
CA VAL A 99 6.57 -13.52 1.23
C VAL A 99 5.05 -13.70 1.27
N ILE A 100 4.47 -13.96 2.43
CA ILE A 100 3.03 -14.26 2.56
C ILE A 100 2.21 -13.02 2.18
N MET A 101 2.49 -11.87 2.79
CA MET A 101 1.73 -10.64 2.54
C MET A 101 1.95 -10.14 1.12
N GLY A 102 3.21 -10.11 0.67
CA GLY A 102 3.56 -9.66 -0.69
C GLY A 102 2.86 -10.49 -1.76
N ARG A 103 2.99 -11.82 -1.74
CA ARG A 103 2.38 -12.69 -2.77
C ARG A 103 0.86 -12.62 -2.73
N SER A 104 0.25 -12.65 -1.53
CA SER A 104 -1.20 -12.62 -1.39
C SER A 104 -1.79 -11.31 -1.88
N THR A 105 -1.20 -10.18 -1.52
CA THR A 105 -1.67 -8.85 -1.95
C THR A 105 -1.47 -8.65 -3.46
N ILE A 106 -0.31 -9.02 -4.02
CA ILE A 106 -0.09 -8.90 -5.46
C ILE A 106 -1.04 -9.80 -6.26
N SER A 107 -1.23 -11.05 -5.84
CA SER A 107 -2.16 -11.97 -6.51
C SER A 107 -3.60 -11.48 -6.45
N ALA A 108 -4.04 -10.96 -5.30
CA ALA A 108 -5.40 -10.43 -5.14
C ALA A 108 -5.65 -9.17 -5.98
N LEU A 109 -4.64 -8.30 -6.11
CA LEU A 109 -4.76 -7.04 -6.85
C LEU A 109 -4.61 -7.23 -8.36
N TYR A 110 -3.62 -8.01 -8.80
CA TYR A 110 -3.22 -8.09 -10.20
C TYR A 110 -3.61 -9.42 -10.88
N GLY A 111 -4.08 -10.40 -10.11
CA GLY A 111 -4.46 -11.73 -10.59
C GLY A 111 -3.30 -12.71 -10.68
N LYS A 112 -3.64 -14.00 -10.90
CA LYS A 112 -2.71 -15.13 -11.00
C LYS A 112 -2.40 -15.56 -12.44
N GLY A 113 -1.29 -16.28 -12.59
CA GLY A 113 -0.75 -16.70 -13.88
C GLY A 113 -0.35 -15.48 -14.71
N THR A 114 0.36 -14.55 -14.09
CA THR A 114 0.80 -13.29 -14.69
C THR A 114 2.31 -13.12 -14.57
N PRO A 115 2.94 -12.21 -15.33
CA PRO A 115 4.35 -11.90 -15.16
C PRO A 115 4.76 -11.48 -13.73
N LEU A 116 3.80 -11.04 -12.90
CA LEU A 116 4.07 -10.64 -11.52
C LEU A 116 4.22 -11.83 -10.56
N ASP A 117 3.85 -13.04 -10.98
CA ASP A 117 4.13 -14.29 -10.25
C ASP A 117 5.60 -14.73 -10.37
N HIS A 118 6.42 -13.98 -11.12
CA HIS A 118 7.84 -14.28 -11.27
C HIS A 118 8.51 -14.39 -9.88
N PRO A 119 9.32 -15.43 -9.60
CA PRO A 119 9.90 -15.65 -8.28
C PRO A 119 10.72 -14.49 -7.73
N SER A 120 11.29 -13.65 -8.62
CA SER A 120 12.05 -12.47 -8.22
C SER A 120 11.19 -11.27 -7.82
N PHE A 121 9.89 -11.22 -8.15
CA PHE A 121 9.11 -9.99 -8.00
C PHE A 121 9.03 -9.50 -6.55
N ILE A 122 8.78 -10.40 -5.60
CA ILE A 122 8.73 -10.05 -4.17
C ILE A 122 10.11 -9.69 -3.62
N PRO A 123 11.19 -10.47 -3.86
CA PRO A 123 12.55 -10.02 -3.53
C PRO A 123 12.93 -8.67 -4.13
N ASP A 124 12.65 -8.45 -5.42
CA ASP A 124 12.93 -7.18 -6.12
C ASP A 124 12.13 -6.02 -5.50
N TYR A 125 10.89 -6.27 -5.09
CA TYR A 125 10.09 -5.28 -4.39
C TYR A 125 10.71 -4.87 -3.05
N TRP A 126 11.19 -5.81 -2.24
CA TRP A 126 11.81 -5.47 -0.96
C TRP A 126 13.17 -4.83 -1.11
N ASP A 127 13.98 -5.27 -2.08
CA ASP A 127 15.20 -4.58 -2.49
C ASP A 127 14.93 -3.12 -2.85
N PHE A 128 13.85 -2.86 -3.60
CA PHE A 128 13.41 -1.53 -3.98
C PHE A 128 12.87 -0.71 -2.79
N ASP A 129 12.00 -1.28 -1.95
CA ASP A 129 11.36 -0.63 -0.80
C ASP A 129 12.40 -0.23 0.27
N ASP A 130 13.31 -1.16 0.61
CA ASP A 130 14.37 -0.95 1.60
C ASP A 130 15.32 0.20 1.17
N GLY A 131 15.54 0.37 -0.14
CA GLY A 131 16.37 1.43 -0.73
C GLY A 131 15.62 2.67 -1.21
N LEU A 132 14.30 2.76 -1.00
CA LEU A 132 13.43 3.77 -1.61
C LEU A 132 13.84 5.21 -1.25
N LEU A 133 14.18 5.47 0.02
CA LEU A 133 14.66 6.78 0.44
C LEU A 133 15.98 7.17 -0.25
N GLY A 134 16.87 6.20 -0.47
CA GLY A 134 18.10 6.40 -1.21
C GLY A 134 17.85 6.77 -2.67
N ILE A 135 16.84 6.16 -3.30
CA ILE A 135 16.39 6.53 -4.65
C ILE A 135 15.86 7.96 -4.68
N LEU A 136 15.05 8.35 -3.68
CA LEU A 136 14.37 9.65 -3.66
C LEU A 136 15.30 10.84 -3.37
N LEU A 137 16.35 10.61 -2.59
CA LEU A 137 17.27 11.64 -2.11
C LEU A 137 18.54 11.76 -2.96
N SER A 138 18.93 10.70 -3.68
CA SER A 138 20.13 10.74 -4.52
C SER A 138 19.85 11.41 -5.87
N PRO A 139 20.74 12.30 -6.34
CA PRO A 139 20.66 12.82 -7.71
C PRO A 139 21.03 11.78 -8.77
N PHE A 140 21.78 10.73 -8.42
CA PHE A 140 22.22 9.68 -9.35
C PHE A 140 22.03 8.28 -8.72
N PRO A 141 20.77 7.85 -8.49
CA PRO A 141 20.48 6.63 -7.76
C PRO A 141 20.95 5.36 -8.49
N SER A 142 21.08 5.39 -9.82
CA SER A 142 21.66 4.28 -10.59
C SER A 142 23.10 3.94 -10.22
N ILE A 143 23.84 4.88 -9.64
CA ILE A 143 25.23 4.71 -9.20
C ILE A 143 25.27 4.53 -7.69
N THR A 144 24.66 5.45 -6.92
CA THR A 144 24.79 5.46 -5.45
C THR A 144 23.91 4.42 -4.76
N HIS A 145 22.83 4.00 -5.41
CA HIS A 145 21.83 3.05 -4.90
C HIS A 145 21.47 2.07 -6.03
N SER A 146 22.52 1.48 -6.65
CA SER A 146 22.39 0.67 -7.86
C SER A 146 21.53 -0.58 -7.68
N GLN A 147 21.53 -1.18 -6.48
CA GLN A 147 20.71 -2.35 -6.16
C GLN A 147 19.21 -2.05 -6.13
N PRO A 148 18.68 -1.11 -5.32
CA PRO A 148 17.26 -0.77 -5.35
C PRO A 148 16.84 -0.16 -6.69
N TYR A 149 17.74 0.60 -7.34
CA TYR A 149 17.50 1.11 -8.70
C TYR A 149 17.28 -0.03 -9.71
N SER A 150 18.16 -1.04 -9.70
CA SER A 150 18.06 -2.17 -10.61
C SER A 150 16.82 -3.01 -10.31
N ALA A 151 16.46 -3.17 -9.04
CA ALA A 151 15.25 -3.87 -8.62
C ALA A 151 13.99 -3.16 -9.15
N ARG A 152 13.92 -1.83 -9.05
CA ARG A 152 12.86 -1.01 -9.66
C ARG A 152 12.70 -1.26 -11.15
N GLU A 153 13.80 -1.28 -11.91
CA GLU A 153 13.74 -1.49 -13.36
C GLU A 153 13.32 -2.93 -13.71
N ARG A 154 13.76 -3.94 -12.94
CA ARG A 154 13.29 -5.33 -13.10
C ARG A 154 11.79 -5.45 -12.86
N MET A 155 11.28 -4.85 -11.78
CA MET A 155 9.85 -4.81 -11.50
C MET A 155 9.06 -4.09 -12.60
N THR A 156 9.58 -2.95 -13.07
CA THR A 156 8.97 -2.18 -14.17
C THR A 156 8.85 -3.03 -15.43
N ASN A 157 9.89 -3.81 -15.76
CA ASN A 157 9.87 -4.72 -16.91
C ASN A 157 8.80 -5.82 -16.77
N LEU A 158 8.58 -6.35 -15.56
CA LEU A 158 7.54 -7.34 -15.31
C LEU A 158 6.13 -6.71 -15.40
N LEU A 159 5.95 -5.50 -14.87
CA LEU A 159 4.70 -4.73 -15.00
C LEU A 159 4.43 -4.30 -16.45
N LEU A 160 5.45 -3.98 -17.22
CA LEU A 160 5.29 -3.67 -18.64
C LEU A 160 4.78 -4.89 -19.41
N LYS A 161 5.41 -6.06 -19.20
CA LYS A 161 4.92 -7.34 -19.76
C LYS A 161 3.50 -7.66 -19.33
N TYR A 162 3.14 -7.34 -18.08
CA TYR A 162 1.78 -7.50 -17.57
C TYR A 162 0.76 -6.70 -18.39
N PHE A 163 1.03 -5.42 -18.64
CA PHE A 163 0.13 -4.57 -19.43
C PHE A 163 0.15 -4.88 -20.92
N GLU A 164 1.32 -5.15 -21.51
CA GLU A 164 1.45 -5.50 -22.94
C GLU A 164 0.79 -6.84 -23.27
N GLY A 165 0.83 -7.80 -22.34
CA GLY A 165 0.18 -9.10 -22.47
C GLY A 165 -1.33 -9.09 -22.18
N GLY A 166 -1.93 -7.94 -21.84
CA GLY A 166 -3.35 -7.84 -21.49
C GLY A 166 -3.72 -8.58 -20.20
N HIS A 167 -2.75 -8.82 -19.31
CA HIS A 167 -2.96 -9.53 -18.05
C HIS A 167 -3.75 -8.70 -17.04
N ASP A 168 -3.90 -7.40 -17.27
CA ASP A 168 -4.71 -6.48 -16.48
C ASP A 168 -6.21 -6.80 -16.50
N SER A 169 -6.67 -7.57 -17.49
CA SER A 169 -8.00 -8.21 -17.47
C SER A 169 -8.21 -9.14 -16.26
N LYS A 170 -7.14 -9.69 -15.69
CA LYS A 170 -7.17 -10.56 -14.50
C LYS A 170 -7.08 -9.80 -13.18
N ALA A 171 -6.82 -8.49 -13.22
CA ALA A 171 -6.72 -7.66 -12.03
C ALA A 171 -8.05 -7.60 -11.27
N SER A 172 -8.04 -7.18 -10.01
CA SER A 172 -9.28 -6.90 -9.26
C SER A 172 -10.10 -5.80 -9.94
N GLU A 173 -11.40 -5.74 -9.66
CA GLU A 173 -12.30 -4.72 -10.22
C GLU A 173 -11.78 -3.30 -9.98
N MET A 174 -11.30 -3.03 -8.76
CA MET A 174 -10.69 -1.75 -8.41
C MET A 174 -9.50 -1.41 -9.29
N MET A 175 -8.61 -2.39 -9.52
CA MET A 175 -7.41 -2.18 -10.33
C MET A 175 -7.76 -1.96 -11.79
N ARG A 176 -8.71 -2.73 -12.35
CA ARG A 176 -9.19 -2.50 -13.73
C ARG A 176 -9.77 -1.10 -13.91
N SER A 177 -10.62 -0.65 -12.98
CA SER A 177 -11.16 0.71 -13.02
C SER A 177 -10.07 1.79 -12.94
N ARG A 178 -9.02 1.59 -12.13
CA ARG A 178 -7.86 2.48 -12.11
C ARG A 178 -7.13 2.50 -13.45
N PHE A 179 -6.86 1.33 -14.04
CA PHE A 179 -6.15 1.22 -15.31
C PHE A 179 -6.91 1.86 -16.46
N ASP A 180 -8.22 1.61 -16.54
CA ASP A 180 -9.10 2.22 -17.55
C ASP A 180 -9.12 3.74 -17.42
N LEU A 181 -9.15 4.25 -16.18
CA LEU A 181 -9.11 5.68 -15.92
C LEU A 181 -7.77 6.30 -16.34
N TYR A 182 -6.64 5.67 -16.03
CA TYR A 182 -5.32 6.12 -16.49
C TYR A 182 -5.21 6.13 -18.02
N ARG A 183 -5.69 5.07 -18.70
CA ARG A 183 -5.72 5.00 -20.17
C ARG A 183 -6.58 6.10 -20.78
N LYS A 184 -7.75 6.37 -20.20
CA LYS A 184 -8.63 7.46 -20.61
C LYS A 184 -7.95 8.84 -20.53
N HIS A 185 -7.03 9.02 -19.59
CA HIS A 185 -6.22 10.23 -19.45
C HIS A 185 -4.94 10.22 -20.29
N GLY A 186 -4.71 9.20 -21.12
CA GLY A 186 -3.62 9.15 -22.08
C GLY A 186 -2.34 8.52 -21.57
N TYR A 187 -2.38 7.74 -20.49
CA TYR A 187 -1.22 6.95 -20.07
C TYR A 187 -0.86 5.87 -21.10
N CYS A 188 0.42 5.77 -21.43
CA CYS A 188 0.97 4.61 -22.13
C CYS A 188 1.22 3.45 -21.16
N ASN A 189 1.46 2.24 -21.68
CA ASN A 189 1.74 1.05 -20.87
C ASN A 189 2.98 1.22 -19.98
N GLU A 190 4.04 1.90 -20.46
CA GLU A 190 5.19 2.21 -19.63
C GLU A 190 4.83 3.15 -18.47
N GLY A 191 4.03 4.18 -18.75
CA GLY A 191 3.52 5.10 -17.73
C GLY A 191 2.68 4.40 -16.67
N LEU A 192 1.82 3.46 -17.09
CA LEU A 192 1.07 2.58 -16.18
C LEU A 192 2.01 1.72 -15.33
N ALA A 193 2.94 0.99 -15.96
CA ALA A 193 3.89 0.12 -15.26
C ALA A 193 4.68 0.87 -14.18
N ARG A 194 5.21 2.05 -14.51
CA ARG A 194 5.98 2.88 -13.59
C ARG A 194 5.11 3.52 -12.51
N THR A 195 3.87 3.88 -12.83
CA THR A 195 2.91 4.38 -11.84
C THR A 195 2.53 3.32 -10.82
N GLU A 196 2.38 2.07 -11.25
CA GLU A 196 1.99 0.97 -10.37
C GLU A 196 3.02 0.62 -9.30
N LEU A 197 4.31 0.92 -9.52
CA LEU A 197 5.32 0.81 -8.46
C LEU A 197 4.93 1.64 -7.22
N CYS A 198 4.41 2.86 -7.42
CA CYS A 198 4.00 3.74 -6.34
C CYS A 198 2.78 3.16 -5.59
N PHE A 199 1.86 2.55 -6.33
CA PHE A 199 0.68 1.92 -5.77
C PHE A 199 1.04 0.69 -4.93
N ILE A 200 1.94 -0.15 -5.44
CA ILE A 200 2.39 -1.37 -4.75
C ILE A 200 3.04 -1.05 -3.41
N VAL A 201 3.88 0.00 -3.34
CA VAL A 201 4.45 0.48 -2.07
C VAL A 201 3.34 0.78 -1.06
N GLY A 202 2.30 1.52 -1.48
CA GLY A 202 1.15 1.82 -0.61
C GLY A 202 0.34 0.59 -0.20
N ALA A 203 0.25 -0.42 -1.07
CA ALA A 203 -0.56 -1.61 -0.85
C ALA A 203 0.13 -2.68 0.02
N VAL A 204 1.46 -2.78 -0.03
CA VAL A 204 2.21 -3.92 0.52
C VAL A 204 3.08 -3.53 1.73
N SER A 205 3.78 -2.38 1.73
CA SER A 205 4.82 -2.11 2.75
C SER A 205 4.22 -2.08 4.15
N ASN A 206 3.18 -1.26 4.35
CA ASN A 206 2.58 -1.01 5.67
C ASN A 206 1.90 -2.26 6.25
N SER A 207 1.18 -3.02 5.43
CA SER A 207 0.48 -4.22 5.88
C SER A 207 1.47 -5.33 6.27
N THR A 208 2.56 -5.48 5.52
CA THR A 208 3.62 -6.45 5.83
C THR A 208 4.37 -6.09 7.11
N ILE A 209 4.80 -4.82 7.24
CA ILE A 209 5.52 -4.36 8.43
C ILE A 209 4.63 -4.49 9.68
N THR A 210 3.35 -4.14 9.55
CA THR A 210 2.38 -4.32 10.65
C THR A 210 2.22 -5.79 11.01
N ALA A 211 2.11 -6.70 10.04
CA ALA A 211 2.00 -8.13 10.29
C ALA A 211 3.23 -8.67 11.05
N PHE A 212 4.43 -8.23 10.67
CA PHE A 212 5.67 -8.60 11.36
C PHE A 212 5.65 -8.17 12.83
N TRP A 213 5.38 -6.88 13.10
CA TRP A 213 5.35 -6.39 14.48
C TRP A 213 4.23 -7.01 15.30
N PHE A 214 3.07 -7.21 14.69
CA PHE A 214 1.93 -7.84 15.35
C PHE A 214 2.28 -9.27 15.79
N LEU A 215 2.84 -10.07 14.89
CA LEU A 215 3.30 -11.42 15.22
C LEU A 215 4.47 -11.41 16.20
N SER A 216 5.41 -10.47 16.07
CA SER A 216 6.55 -10.36 16.98
C SER A 216 6.10 -10.08 18.42
N HIS A 217 5.17 -9.13 18.61
CA HIS A 217 4.61 -8.84 19.94
C HIS A 217 3.84 -10.01 20.52
N ILE A 218 3.02 -10.70 19.71
CA ILE A 218 2.29 -11.90 20.16
C ILE A 218 3.26 -13.01 20.56
N LEU A 219 4.19 -13.36 19.68
CA LEU A 219 5.10 -14.50 19.87
C LEU A 219 6.15 -14.28 20.96
N SER A 220 6.34 -13.03 21.41
CA SER A 220 7.25 -12.70 22.51
C SER A 220 6.68 -13.04 23.89
N ASP A 221 5.37 -13.30 24.00
CA ASP A 221 4.72 -13.62 25.27
C ASP A 221 3.83 -14.87 25.13
N ALA A 222 4.24 -15.97 25.78
CA ALA A 222 3.53 -17.24 25.74
C ALA A 222 2.11 -17.15 26.34
N ALA A 223 1.86 -16.25 27.30
CA ALA A 223 0.53 -16.05 27.86
C ALA A 223 -0.41 -15.42 26.81
N ILE A 224 0.06 -14.37 26.12
CA ILE A 224 -0.69 -13.72 25.04
C ILE A 224 -1.01 -14.72 23.91
N VAL A 225 -0.04 -15.57 23.52
CA VAL A 225 -0.28 -16.63 22.53
C VAL A 225 -1.42 -17.56 22.96
N SER A 226 -1.41 -17.99 24.23
CA SER A 226 -2.43 -18.89 24.76
C SER A 226 -3.81 -18.24 24.80
N GLU A 227 -3.90 -17.01 25.29
CA GLU A 227 -5.15 -16.27 25.39
C GLU A 227 -5.74 -15.96 24.00
N LEU A 228 -4.91 -15.50 23.05
CA LEU A 228 -5.37 -15.24 21.68
C LEU A 228 -5.84 -16.51 20.99
N ARG A 229 -5.15 -17.65 21.15
CA ARG A 229 -5.60 -18.92 20.58
C ARG A 229 -6.96 -19.35 21.12
N ALA A 230 -7.19 -19.16 22.42
CA ALA A 230 -8.48 -19.44 23.04
C ALA A 230 -9.57 -18.51 22.51
N GLU A 231 -9.28 -17.21 22.38
CA GLU A 231 -10.22 -16.22 21.87
C GLU A 231 -10.62 -16.48 20.41
N ILE A 232 -9.65 -16.72 19.52
CA ILE A 232 -9.92 -16.90 18.09
C ILE A 232 -10.52 -18.27 17.76
N ALA A 233 -10.52 -19.23 18.70
CA ALA A 233 -11.05 -20.57 18.47
C ALA A 233 -12.52 -20.55 18.03
N ALA A 234 -13.31 -19.58 18.53
CA ALA A 234 -14.72 -19.40 18.15
C ALA A 234 -14.90 -18.95 16.68
N ALA A 235 -13.85 -18.42 16.04
CA ALA A 235 -13.86 -18.03 14.63
C ALA A 235 -13.47 -19.20 13.70
N VAL A 236 -13.10 -20.37 14.24
CA VAL A 236 -12.56 -21.48 13.46
C VAL A 236 -13.54 -22.64 13.44
N THR A 237 -13.93 -23.05 12.23
CA THR A 237 -14.72 -24.26 11.98
C THR A 237 -13.85 -25.30 11.29
N ARG A 238 -13.85 -26.53 11.82
CA ARG A 238 -13.14 -27.68 11.23
C ARG A 238 -14.15 -28.71 10.73
N ASP A 239 -14.02 -29.10 9.47
CA ASP A 239 -14.80 -30.17 8.85
C ASP A 239 -13.84 -31.12 8.11
N GLY A 240 -13.53 -32.25 8.74
CA GLY A 240 -12.46 -33.15 8.29
C GLY A 240 -11.10 -32.44 8.19
N ASP A 241 -10.49 -32.48 7.00
CA ASP A 241 -9.22 -31.80 6.71
C ASP A 241 -9.41 -30.31 6.34
N GLN A 242 -10.65 -29.84 6.21
CA GLN A 242 -10.94 -28.45 5.87
C GLN A 242 -11.04 -27.60 7.14
N CYS A 243 -10.32 -26.47 7.13
CA CYS A 243 -10.37 -25.47 8.18
C CYS A 243 -10.86 -24.14 7.59
N THR A 244 -11.96 -23.61 8.11
CA THR A 244 -12.54 -22.33 7.70
C THR A 244 -12.40 -21.33 8.84
N VAL A 245 -11.98 -20.11 8.51
CA VAL A 245 -11.83 -19.01 9.46
C VAL A 245 -12.81 -17.90 9.11
N ASP A 246 -13.67 -17.54 10.06
CA ASP A 246 -14.58 -16.41 9.91
C ASP A 246 -13.87 -15.09 10.22
N ALA A 247 -13.45 -14.41 9.16
CA ALA A 247 -12.79 -13.11 9.27
C ALA A 247 -13.68 -11.99 9.82
N ALA A 248 -15.01 -12.13 9.78
CA ALA A 248 -15.91 -11.15 10.41
C ALA A 248 -15.90 -11.30 11.94
N VAL A 249 -15.83 -12.53 12.45
CA VAL A 249 -15.66 -12.80 13.89
C VAL A 249 -14.32 -12.23 14.38
N LEU A 250 -13.22 -12.47 13.67
CA LEU A 250 -11.90 -11.93 14.04
C LEU A 250 -11.87 -10.39 14.10
N ARG A 251 -12.60 -9.72 13.20
CA ARG A 251 -12.69 -8.24 13.15
C ARG A 251 -13.65 -7.65 14.18
N SER A 252 -14.48 -8.45 14.82
CA SER A 252 -15.43 -7.98 15.82
C SER A 252 -14.73 -7.65 17.12
N THR A 253 -14.80 -6.39 17.56
CA THR A 253 -14.25 -5.98 18.87
C THR A 253 -15.00 -6.57 20.05
N THR A 254 -16.20 -7.09 19.82
CA THR A 254 -17.00 -7.78 20.85
C THR A 254 -16.66 -9.25 20.92
N SER A 255 -16.37 -9.88 19.77
CA SER A 255 -16.08 -11.32 19.69
C SER A 255 -14.61 -11.63 19.94
N CYS A 256 -13.70 -10.78 19.45
CA CYS A 256 -12.25 -10.92 19.62
C CYS A 256 -11.62 -9.62 20.17
N PRO A 257 -11.99 -9.16 21.39
CA PRO A 257 -11.47 -7.94 21.98
C PRO A 257 -9.95 -7.93 22.15
N LEU A 258 -9.32 -9.06 22.53
CA LEU A 258 -7.88 -9.16 22.74
C LEU A 258 -7.10 -9.09 21.42
N LEU A 259 -7.57 -9.76 20.37
CA LEU A 259 -6.97 -9.68 19.04
C LEU A 259 -6.99 -8.24 18.52
N ASN A 260 -8.14 -7.58 18.63
CA ASN A 260 -8.32 -6.21 18.16
C ASN A 260 -7.54 -5.20 19.03
N SER A 261 -7.44 -5.41 20.34
CA SER A 261 -6.65 -4.54 21.22
C SER A 261 -5.14 -4.70 20.95
N THR A 262 -4.66 -5.93 20.80
CA THR A 262 -3.26 -6.23 20.44
C THR A 262 -2.89 -5.61 19.09
N PHE A 263 -3.80 -5.69 18.10
CA PHE A 263 -3.58 -5.08 16.78
C PHE A 263 -3.49 -3.55 16.87
N ARG A 264 -4.41 -2.93 17.62
CA ARG A 264 -4.40 -1.47 17.84
C ARG A 264 -3.15 -1.02 18.61
N GLU A 265 -2.73 -1.79 19.60
CA GLU A 265 -1.52 -1.49 20.39
C GLU A 265 -0.25 -1.62 19.53
N THR A 266 -0.20 -2.62 18.64
CA THR A 266 0.87 -2.75 17.65
C THR A 266 0.93 -1.51 16.76
N LEU A 267 -0.20 -1.05 16.23
CA LEU A 267 -0.25 0.17 15.42
C LEU A 267 0.17 1.41 16.23
N ARG A 268 -0.23 1.50 17.50
CA ARG A 268 0.17 2.61 18.40
C ARG A 268 1.68 2.66 18.61
N LEU A 269 2.33 1.50 18.72
CA LEU A 269 3.77 1.39 18.97
C LEU A 269 4.62 1.58 17.70
N THR A 270 4.09 1.23 16.53
CA THR A 270 4.89 1.08 15.30
C THR A 270 4.56 2.08 14.21
N SER A 271 3.38 2.70 14.24
CA SER A 271 2.98 3.69 13.23
C SER A 271 3.60 5.05 13.51
N THR A 272 4.50 5.48 12.62
CA THR A 272 5.06 6.84 12.61
C THR A 272 4.49 7.61 11.42
N THR A 273 3.20 7.96 11.47
CA THR A 273 2.56 8.65 10.34
C THR A 273 2.69 10.18 10.47
N THR A 274 3.24 10.83 9.44
CA THR A 274 3.34 12.28 9.34
C THR A 274 2.43 12.78 8.22
N GLY A 275 1.54 13.72 8.53
CA GLY A 275 0.76 14.44 7.52
C GLY A 275 1.64 15.53 6.87
N SER A 276 1.79 15.49 5.54
CA SER A 276 2.48 16.54 4.80
C SER A 276 1.51 17.29 3.88
N ARG A 277 1.61 18.62 3.83
CA ARG A 277 0.91 19.47 2.84
C ARG A 277 1.83 20.57 2.34
N GLN A 278 1.66 20.94 1.08
CA GLN A 278 2.25 22.13 0.49
C GLN A 278 1.30 23.33 0.66
N VAL A 279 1.86 24.49 0.99
CA VAL A 279 1.15 25.77 1.03
C VAL A 279 1.03 26.32 -0.39
N LEU A 280 -0.20 26.38 -0.90
CA LEU A 280 -0.50 26.88 -2.24
C LEU A 280 -0.59 28.40 -2.28
N ASP A 281 -1.10 29.00 -1.19
CA ASP A 281 -1.21 30.44 -1.00
C ASP A 281 -1.03 30.81 0.48
N ASP A 282 -0.58 32.05 0.73
CA ASP A 282 -0.43 32.60 2.08
C ASP A 282 -1.69 32.34 2.93
N THR A 283 -1.54 31.63 4.04
CA THR A 283 -2.66 31.11 4.83
C THR A 283 -2.45 31.31 6.32
N MET A 284 -3.41 31.96 6.98
CA MET A 284 -3.44 32.08 8.44
C MET A 284 -4.01 30.81 9.07
N VAL A 285 -3.30 30.25 10.05
CA VAL A 285 -3.76 29.11 10.85
C VAL A 285 -4.02 29.57 12.28
N GLY A 286 -5.28 29.44 12.70
CA GLY A 286 -5.73 29.77 14.06
C GLY A 286 -5.46 31.23 14.45
N ASP A 287 -5.53 32.15 13.48
CA ASP A 287 -5.32 33.60 13.60
C ASP A 287 -3.99 34.01 14.27
N ARG A 288 -3.02 33.09 14.32
CA ARG A 288 -1.74 33.28 15.03
C ARG A 288 -0.52 32.99 14.17
N TYR A 289 -0.64 32.06 13.22
CA TYR A 289 0.50 31.61 12.42
C TYR A 289 0.23 31.87 10.94
N LEU A 290 1.07 32.68 10.29
CA LEU A 290 1.05 32.87 8.85
C LEU A 290 1.92 31.81 8.19
N LEU A 291 1.31 30.95 7.39
CA LEU A 291 2.00 30.03 6.49
C LEU A 291 2.20 30.73 5.15
N LYS A 292 3.45 30.90 4.72
CA LYS A 292 3.76 31.56 3.45
C LYS A 292 3.68 30.57 2.28
N LYS A 293 3.17 31.05 1.14
CA LYS A 293 3.40 30.42 -0.16
C LYS A 293 4.92 30.25 -0.33
N GLU A 294 5.35 29.09 -0.82
CA GLU A 294 6.77 28.71 -0.98
C GLU A 294 7.54 28.29 0.29
N TRP A 295 6.94 28.31 1.48
CA TRP A 295 7.49 27.49 2.56
C TRP A 295 7.33 26.02 2.19
N GLY A 296 8.46 25.30 2.11
CA GLY A 296 8.50 23.87 1.78
C GLY A 296 7.63 23.01 2.69
N ASN A 297 7.44 21.74 2.29
CA ASN A 297 6.56 20.74 2.90
C ASN A 297 6.34 20.94 4.42
N ILE A 298 5.14 21.36 4.82
CA ILE A 298 4.77 21.43 6.23
C ILE A 298 4.52 20.00 6.70
N LYS A 299 5.26 19.55 7.71
CA LYS A 299 5.13 18.24 8.36
C LYS A 299 4.51 18.40 9.75
N TRP A 300 3.58 17.53 10.11
CA TRP A 300 3.15 17.35 11.50
C TRP A 300 2.95 15.87 11.80
N GLU A 301 3.35 15.48 13.01
CA GLU A 301 3.20 14.11 13.51
C GLU A 301 1.84 13.92 14.16
N TYR A 302 1.19 12.79 13.86
CA TYR A 302 0.09 12.29 14.68
C TYR A 302 0.70 11.43 15.79
N ARG A 303 0.65 11.91 17.04
CA ARG A 303 0.77 11.02 18.21
C ARG A 303 -0.63 10.53 18.54
N ALA A 304 -0.86 9.24 18.30
CA ALA A 304 -2.03 8.52 18.81
C ALA A 304 -1.81 8.16 20.28
#